data_AF-A0AAV0DCQ4-F1
#
_entry.id   AF-A0AAV0DCQ4-F1
#
_cell.length_a   1.000
_cell.length_b   1.000
_cell.length_c   1.000
_cell.angle_alpha   90.00
_cell.angle_beta   90.00
_cell.angle_gamma   90.00
#
_symmetry.space_group_name_H-M   'P 1'
#
loop_
_entity.id
_entity.type
_entity.pdbx_description
1 polymer ?
#
loop_
_entity_poly.entity_id
_entity_poly.type
_entity_poly.pdbx_seq_one_letter_code
_entity_poly.pdbx_strand_id
1 'polypeptide(L)'
;MEELQKLQKLHSMIETMQSFGIIGSPEKHDSNSLRFLANFALLLVEEGCELDIDTKCLLILQHLPRFSPEFFEEASKCISGEGSLPKPMAQDIQNSASICSNDEKVGPDQKQWDFRDVALISMDGILHANSTLEDFCRSYFMFHGIDAHQPQSIFKYLPILSFTESFIYQLDKLNEKFLRPSWRQNTILCNKPCGGGDQSLPLKPVSITSDAFGPLVNILDLQGLLTDRISEEFRNGIKYWSLERKLCNALASKLQVSVTDVMRAIQLKSFDYRVLSLLLYQLRGEKVNELHMEFLSISEFLVEISDDL
;
A
#
# COMPACT_ATOMS: atom_id res chain seq x y z
N MET A 1 6.73 16.22 -10.75
CA MET A 1 7.91 16.03 -11.64
C MET A 1 7.85 14.72 -12.41
N GLU A 2 7.35 13.62 -11.83
CA GLU A 2 7.27 12.30 -12.49
C GLU A 2 6.37 12.25 -13.74
N GLU A 3 5.20 12.91 -13.72
CA GLU A 3 4.31 12.96 -14.89
C GLU A 3 4.96 13.64 -16.11
N LEU A 4 5.82 14.64 -15.87
CA LEU A 4 6.61 15.28 -16.93
C LEU A 4 7.70 14.34 -17.47
N GLN A 5 8.34 13.54 -16.60
CA GLN A 5 9.31 12.54 -17.02
C GLN A 5 8.67 11.41 -17.85
N LYS A 6 7.47 10.95 -17.48
CA LYS A 6 6.71 9.96 -18.27
C LYS A 6 6.37 10.51 -19.66
N LEU A 7 5.94 11.77 -19.74
CA LEU A 7 5.64 12.44 -21.00
C LEU A 7 6.89 12.60 -21.88
N GLN A 8 8.04 12.92 -21.26
CA GLN A 8 9.31 13.05 -21.96
C GLN A 8 9.79 11.70 -22.54
N LYS A 9 9.68 10.60 -21.77
CA LYS A 9 10.00 9.24 -22.24
C LYS A 9 9.11 8.84 -23.42
N LEU A 10 7.81 9.13 -23.33
CA LEU A 10 6.85 8.87 -24.41
C LEU A 10 7.20 9.65 -25.68
N HIS A 11 7.54 10.93 -25.56
CA HIS A 11 7.90 11.76 -26.69
C HIS A 11 9.19 11.27 -27.38
N SER A 12 10.23 10.97 -26.60
CA SER A 12 11.49 10.44 -27.12
C SER A 12 11.32 9.09 -27.83
N MET A 13 10.42 8.23 -27.34
CA MET A 13 10.08 6.97 -28.01
C MET A 13 9.41 7.21 -29.36
N ILE A 14 8.49 8.18 -29.45
CA ILE A 14 7.81 8.52 -30.72
C ILE A 14 8.82 9.01 -31.76
N GLU A 15 9.74 9.91 -31.39
CA GLU A 15 10.81 10.39 -32.28
C GLU A 15 11.71 9.24 -32.76
N THR A 16 12.02 8.31 -31.86
CA THR A 16 12.79 7.10 -32.19
C THR A 16 12.02 6.23 -33.19
N MET A 17 10.74 5.95 -32.96
CA MET A 17 9.94 5.14 -33.89
C MET A 17 9.80 5.79 -35.28
N GLN A 18 9.80 7.13 -35.35
CA GLN A 18 9.84 7.87 -36.62
C GLN A 18 11.18 7.71 -37.34
N SER A 19 12.31 7.77 -36.62
CA SER A 19 13.64 7.62 -37.23
C SER A 19 13.87 6.21 -37.78
N PHE A 20 13.28 5.19 -37.16
CA PHE A 20 13.30 3.81 -37.64
C PHE A 20 12.23 3.51 -38.71
N GLY A 21 11.41 4.49 -39.10
CA GLY A 21 10.39 4.34 -40.14
C GLY A 21 9.21 3.43 -39.74
N ILE A 22 9.02 3.18 -38.44
CA ILE A 22 7.91 2.37 -37.91
C ILE A 22 6.59 3.16 -37.99
N ILE A 23 6.68 4.49 -37.89
CA ILE A 23 5.54 5.41 -37.96
C ILE A 23 5.73 6.33 -39.17
N GLY A 24 4.67 6.56 -39.94
CA GLY A 24 4.68 7.50 -41.07
C GLY A 24 4.71 8.98 -40.67
N SER A 25 4.73 9.88 -41.65
CA SER A 25 4.68 11.34 -41.41
C SER A 25 3.48 11.72 -40.50
N PRO A 26 3.66 12.62 -39.51
CA PRO A 26 2.67 12.93 -38.48
C PRO A 26 1.30 13.45 -38.98
N GLU A 27 1.18 13.76 -40.27
CA GLU A 27 -0.06 14.27 -40.88
C GLU A 27 -1.14 13.20 -41.11
N LYS A 28 -0.85 11.90 -40.94
CA LYS A 28 -1.78 10.81 -41.29
C LYS A 28 -2.20 9.87 -40.15
N HIS A 29 -1.65 10.00 -38.95
CA HIS A 29 -1.93 9.08 -37.85
C HIS A 29 -2.75 9.73 -36.74
N ASP A 30 -3.77 9.02 -36.25
CA ASP A 30 -4.49 9.39 -35.05
C ASP A 30 -3.53 9.45 -33.84
N SER A 31 -3.58 10.55 -33.10
CA SER A 31 -2.71 10.81 -31.94
C SER A 31 -2.79 9.69 -30.89
N ASN A 32 -3.95 9.05 -30.75
CA ASN A 32 -4.14 7.94 -29.82
C ASN A 32 -3.43 6.66 -30.30
N SER A 33 -3.43 6.40 -31.61
CA SER A 33 -2.72 5.25 -32.21
C SER A 33 -1.21 5.36 -32.01
N LEU A 34 -0.65 6.55 -32.21
CA LEU A 34 0.77 6.84 -32.00
C LEU A 34 1.17 6.60 -30.54
N ARG A 35 0.36 7.13 -29.62
CA ARG A 35 0.57 6.98 -28.18
C ARG A 35 0.50 5.52 -27.73
N PHE A 36 -0.44 4.74 -28.27
CA PHE A 36 -0.55 3.31 -27.98
C PHE A 36 0.71 2.54 -28.40
N LEU A 37 1.18 2.74 -29.64
CA LEU A 37 2.37 2.05 -30.15
C LEU A 37 3.63 2.44 -29.38
N ALA A 38 3.78 3.71 -29.02
CA ALA A 38 4.93 4.17 -28.23
C ALA A 38 4.91 3.61 -26.80
N ASN A 39 3.74 3.52 -26.16
CA ASN A 39 3.59 2.87 -24.86
C ASN A 39 3.94 1.37 -24.94
N PHE A 40 3.54 0.69 -26.01
CA PHE A 40 3.90 -0.72 -26.22
C PHE A 40 5.41 -0.91 -26.41
N ALA A 41 6.06 -0.05 -27.19
CA ALA A 41 7.52 -0.08 -27.36
C ALA A 41 8.25 0.21 -26.05
N LEU A 42 7.75 1.16 -25.23
CA LEU A 42 8.31 1.44 -23.90
C LEU A 42 8.20 0.24 -22.96
N LEU A 43 7.05 -0.45 -22.94
CA LEU A 43 6.84 -1.67 -22.16
C LEU A 43 7.86 -2.76 -22.49
N LEU A 44 8.29 -2.85 -23.76
CA LEU A 44 9.27 -3.85 -24.19
C LEU A 44 10.69 -3.55 -23.72
N VAL A 45 11.05 -2.27 -23.71
CA VAL A 45 12.37 -1.78 -23.31
C VAL A 45 12.51 -1.68 -21.79
N GLU A 46 11.39 -1.63 -21.05
CA GLU A 46 11.41 -1.56 -19.59
C GLU A 46 12.04 -2.82 -18.96
N GLU A 47 12.97 -2.61 -18.02
CA GLU A 47 13.78 -3.65 -17.36
C GLU A 47 12.99 -4.51 -16.33
N GLY A 48 11.66 -4.44 -16.34
CA GLY A 48 10.81 -5.08 -15.33
C GLY A 48 10.77 -6.62 -15.34
N CYS A 49 11.44 -7.28 -16.30
CA CYS A 49 11.47 -8.74 -16.43
C CYS A 49 12.91 -9.21 -16.69
N GLU A 50 13.29 -10.38 -16.12
CA GLU A 50 14.60 -11.04 -16.34
C GLU A 50 14.82 -11.55 -17.78
N LEU A 51 13.92 -11.21 -18.72
CA LEU A 51 13.99 -11.62 -20.12
C LEU A 51 14.71 -10.56 -20.95
N ASP A 52 15.63 -10.98 -21.81
CA ASP A 52 16.26 -10.11 -22.79
C ASP A 52 15.26 -9.66 -23.89
N ILE A 53 15.63 -8.60 -24.62
CA ILE A 53 14.77 -7.98 -25.64
C ILE A 53 14.44 -8.95 -26.78
N ASP A 54 15.37 -9.82 -27.17
CA ASP A 54 15.16 -10.77 -28.26
C ASP A 54 14.14 -11.84 -27.85
N THR A 55 14.24 -12.34 -26.63
CA THR A 55 13.27 -13.27 -26.04
C THR A 55 11.89 -12.64 -25.91
N LYS A 56 11.80 -11.37 -25.44
CA LYS A 56 10.53 -10.63 -25.37
C LYS A 56 9.89 -10.50 -26.76
N CYS A 57 10.66 -10.12 -27.77
CA CYS A 57 10.18 -9.99 -29.15
C CYS A 57 9.67 -11.32 -29.72
N LEU A 58 10.40 -12.41 -29.49
CA LEU A 58 10.04 -13.74 -29.98
C LEU A 58 8.73 -14.25 -29.37
N LEU A 59 8.53 -14.07 -28.06
CA LEU A 59 7.30 -14.44 -27.37
C LEU A 59 6.10 -13.66 -27.91
N ILE A 60 6.26 -12.36 -28.16
CA ILE A 60 5.20 -11.54 -28.76
C ILE A 60 4.88 -12.04 -30.16
N LEU A 61 5.88 -12.22 -31.03
CA LEU A 61 5.61 -12.72 -32.38
C LEU A 61 4.91 -14.09 -32.38
N GLN A 62 5.27 -14.96 -31.43
CA GLN A 62 4.68 -16.30 -31.29
C GLN A 62 3.22 -16.28 -30.79
N HIS A 63 2.90 -15.38 -29.86
CA HIS A 63 1.63 -15.40 -29.14
C HIS A 63 0.67 -14.27 -29.53
N LEU A 64 1.15 -13.17 -30.11
CA LEU A 64 0.33 -12.03 -30.53
C LEU A 64 -0.83 -12.43 -31.46
N PRO A 65 -0.67 -13.35 -32.42
CA PRO A 65 -1.78 -13.82 -33.25
C PRO A 65 -2.88 -14.57 -32.48
N ARG A 66 -2.58 -15.05 -31.26
CA ARG A 66 -3.54 -15.76 -30.40
C ARG A 66 -4.36 -14.82 -29.53
N PHE A 67 -3.97 -13.56 -29.40
CA PHE A 67 -4.76 -12.56 -28.70
C PHE A 67 -5.87 -12.05 -29.61
N SER A 68 -7.02 -12.71 -29.53
CA SER A 68 -8.22 -12.33 -30.28
C SER A 68 -8.98 -11.20 -29.57
N PRO A 69 -9.87 -10.48 -30.27
CA PRO A 69 -10.76 -9.50 -29.63
C PRO A 69 -11.53 -10.09 -28.44
N GLU A 70 -11.99 -11.34 -28.56
CA GLU A 70 -12.71 -12.05 -27.49
C GLU A 70 -11.81 -12.30 -26.27
N PHE A 71 -10.52 -12.59 -26.48
CA PHE A 71 -9.56 -12.67 -25.39
C PHE A 71 -9.41 -11.33 -24.68
N PHE A 72 -9.33 -10.21 -25.41
CA PHE A 72 -9.18 -8.89 -24.79
C PHE A 72 -10.45 -8.41 -24.09
N GLU A 73 -11.64 -8.75 -24.61
CA GLU A 73 -12.90 -8.56 -23.89
C GLU A 73 -12.90 -9.36 -22.59
N GLU A 74 -12.43 -10.60 -22.61
CA GLU A 74 -12.34 -11.42 -21.41
C GLU A 74 -11.27 -10.93 -20.41
N ALA A 75 -10.10 -10.56 -20.91
CA ALA A 75 -9.05 -9.94 -20.11
C ALA A 75 -9.54 -8.62 -19.51
N SER A 76 -10.34 -7.83 -20.23
CA SER A 76 -10.92 -6.60 -19.72
C SER A 76 -11.89 -6.86 -18.57
N LYS A 77 -12.58 -8.01 -18.55
CA LYS A 77 -13.43 -8.45 -17.43
C LYS A 77 -12.58 -8.94 -16.25
N CYS A 78 -11.45 -9.59 -16.51
CA CYS A 78 -10.45 -9.89 -15.46
C CYS A 78 -9.88 -8.63 -14.82
N ILE A 79 -9.79 -7.53 -15.56
CA ILE A 79 -9.27 -6.24 -15.11
C ILE A 79 -10.38 -5.34 -14.52
N SER A 80 -11.62 -5.44 -15.01
CA SER A 80 -12.76 -4.58 -14.64
C SER A 80 -13.76 -5.25 -13.68
N GLY A 81 -13.58 -6.53 -13.36
CA GLY A 81 -14.37 -7.24 -12.34
C GLY A 81 -15.81 -7.62 -12.73
N GLU A 82 -16.27 -7.35 -13.95
CA GLU A 82 -17.63 -7.66 -14.41
C GLU A 82 -17.62 -8.56 -15.65
N GLY A 83 -17.58 -9.88 -15.45
CA GLY A 83 -17.67 -10.82 -16.56
C GLY A 83 -17.89 -12.25 -16.14
N SER A 84 -19.12 -12.72 -16.28
CA SER A 84 -19.46 -14.13 -16.26
C SER A 84 -18.97 -14.81 -17.54
N LEU A 85 -18.10 -15.83 -17.41
CA LEU A 85 -17.95 -16.87 -18.44
C LEU A 85 -18.44 -18.23 -17.94
N PRO A 86 -19.03 -19.04 -18.84
CA PRO A 86 -19.60 -20.34 -18.51
C PRO A 86 -18.50 -21.38 -18.34
N LYS A 87 -18.66 -22.24 -17.33
CA LYS A 87 -17.83 -23.43 -17.10
C LYS A 87 -17.83 -24.34 -18.35
N PRO A 88 -16.66 -24.73 -18.89
CA PRO A 88 -16.56 -25.96 -19.67
C PRO A 88 -16.30 -27.15 -18.75
N MET A 89 -16.84 -28.27 -19.18
CA MET A 89 -16.95 -29.54 -18.48
C MET A 89 -15.60 -30.10 -18.03
N ALA A 90 -15.64 -30.77 -16.88
CA ALA A 90 -14.61 -31.68 -16.44
C ALA A 90 -14.32 -32.76 -17.50
N GLN A 91 -13.05 -32.96 -17.82
CA GLN A 91 -12.50 -34.25 -18.18
C GLN A 91 -11.00 -34.27 -17.85
N ASP A 92 -10.62 -35.32 -17.15
CA ASP A 92 -9.29 -35.62 -16.58
C ASP A 92 -8.14 -35.55 -17.60
N ILE A 93 -6.94 -35.22 -17.12
CA ILE A 93 -5.69 -36.01 -17.28
C ILE A 93 -4.54 -35.33 -16.47
N GLN A 94 -4.22 -35.99 -15.35
CA GLN A 94 -2.94 -36.23 -14.66
C GLN A 94 -1.67 -35.36 -14.89
N ASN A 95 -1.11 -34.93 -13.74
CA ASN A 95 0.32 -34.75 -13.37
C ASN A 95 1.16 -33.73 -14.18
N SER A 96 1.86 -32.77 -13.58
CA SER A 96 2.86 -32.92 -12.52
C SER A 96 3.11 -31.59 -11.77
N ALA A 97 2.76 -31.52 -10.50
CA ALA A 97 3.37 -30.59 -9.55
C ALA A 97 4.21 -31.44 -8.60
N SER A 98 5.52 -31.32 -8.72
CA SER A 98 6.50 -32.07 -7.95
C SER A 98 7.51 -31.09 -7.39
N ILE A 99 7.84 -31.33 -6.11
CA ILE A 99 9.01 -30.83 -5.33
C ILE A 99 8.76 -29.44 -4.70
N CYS A 100 8.71 -29.26 -3.37
CA CYS A 100 9.26 -30.07 -2.29
C CYS A 100 8.48 -29.91 -0.97
N SER A 101 7.88 -31.01 -0.51
CA SER A 101 7.61 -31.25 0.90
C SER A 101 8.88 -31.83 1.54
N ASN A 102 9.33 -31.26 2.65
CA ASN A 102 10.11 -32.02 3.62
C ASN A 102 9.20 -32.32 4.81
N ASP A 103 8.86 -33.60 4.92
CA ASP A 103 8.26 -34.21 6.10
C ASP A 103 9.27 -34.20 7.24
N GLU A 104 8.98 -33.45 8.31
CA GLU A 104 9.31 -33.89 9.66
C GLU A 104 8.04 -33.91 10.50
N LYS A 105 7.69 -35.13 10.93
CA LYS A 105 6.54 -35.47 11.76
C LYS A 105 6.59 -34.74 13.11
N VAL A 106 5.64 -33.85 13.41
CA VAL A 106 5.33 -33.46 14.81
C VAL A 106 3.84 -33.12 14.99
N GLY A 107 3.14 -33.93 15.80
CA GLY A 107 2.09 -33.51 16.76
C GLY A 107 0.67 -33.15 16.25
N PRO A 108 -0.41 -33.64 16.91
CA PRO A 108 -1.76 -33.15 16.69
C PRO A 108 -1.96 -31.85 17.49
N ASP A 109 -1.37 -30.77 17.02
CA ASP A 109 -1.61 -29.43 17.59
C ASP A 109 -1.39 -28.36 16.52
N GLN A 110 -1.97 -28.58 15.35
CA GLN A 110 -2.07 -27.55 14.33
C GLN A 110 -3.18 -26.60 14.76
N LYS A 111 -2.85 -25.66 15.67
CA LYS A 111 -3.71 -24.51 15.96
C LYS A 111 -4.14 -23.94 14.62
N GLN A 112 -5.43 -23.93 14.36
CA GLN A 112 -6.03 -23.21 13.25
C GLN A 112 -5.70 -21.73 13.49
N TRP A 113 -4.83 -21.13 12.68
CA TRP A 113 -4.54 -19.69 12.77
C TRP A 113 -5.82 -18.97 12.36
N ASP A 114 -6.49 -18.30 13.29
CA ASP A 114 -7.64 -17.45 12.95
C ASP A 114 -7.08 -16.31 12.08
N PHE A 115 -7.58 -16.17 10.85
CA PHE A 115 -7.18 -15.08 9.94
C PHE A 115 -7.42 -13.69 10.54
N ARG A 116 -8.15 -13.59 11.66
CA ARG A 116 -8.30 -12.38 12.47
C ARG A 116 -6.99 -11.88 13.09
N ASP A 117 -5.99 -12.74 13.26
CA ASP A 117 -4.74 -12.39 13.93
C ASP A 117 -3.61 -12.00 12.96
N VAL A 118 -3.88 -12.01 11.65
CA VAL A 118 -2.89 -11.68 10.62
C VAL A 118 -3.06 -10.22 10.20
N ALA A 119 -2.02 -9.40 10.40
CA ALA A 119 -2.01 -8.04 9.87
C ALA A 119 -1.81 -8.08 8.35
N LEU A 120 -2.88 -7.80 7.60
CA LEU A 120 -2.86 -7.77 6.15
C LEU A 120 -2.62 -6.34 5.64
N ILE A 121 -1.73 -6.21 4.66
CA ILE A 121 -1.46 -4.94 4.00
C ILE A 121 -1.82 -5.04 2.52
N SER A 122 -2.64 -4.12 2.06
CA SER A 122 -2.98 -3.95 0.65
C SER A 122 -1.84 -3.28 -0.11
N MET A 123 -1.73 -3.61 -1.40
CA MET A 123 -0.77 -2.96 -2.31
C MET A 123 -0.93 -1.43 -2.31
N ASP A 124 -2.18 -0.96 -2.26
CA ASP A 124 -2.51 0.47 -2.17
C ASP A 124 -1.93 1.10 -0.90
N GLY A 125 -2.00 0.42 0.25
CA GLY A 125 -1.38 0.89 1.48
C GLY A 125 0.14 1.04 1.37
N ILE A 126 0.80 0.08 0.72
CA ILE A 126 2.26 0.13 0.49
C ILE A 126 2.64 1.31 -0.42
N LEU A 127 1.95 1.47 -1.55
CA LEU A 127 2.29 2.51 -2.51
C LEU A 127 2.13 3.92 -1.93
N HIS A 128 1.13 4.15 -1.09
CA HIS A 128 0.88 5.47 -0.50
C HIS A 128 1.77 5.75 0.71
N ALA A 129 2.12 4.73 1.49
CA ALA A 129 3.11 4.83 2.56
C ALA A 129 4.49 5.31 2.07
N ASN A 130 4.83 5.13 0.79
CA ASN A 130 6.13 5.52 0.25
C ASN A 130 6.45 7.01 0.42
N SER A 131 5.46 7.90 0.29
CA SER A 131 5.70 9.34 0.48
C SER A 131 6.11 9.64 1.91
N THR A 132 5.33 9.12 2.89
CA THR A 132 5.64 9.26 4.32
C THR A 132 7.00 8.65 4.65
N LEU A 133 7.30 7.46 4.11
CA LEU A 133 8.58 6.80 4.34
C LEU A 133 9.76 7.57 3.76
N GLU A 134 9.61 8.15 2.56
CA GLU A 134 10.64 8.98 1.94
C GLU A 134 10.92 10.20 2.81
N ASP A 135 9.88 10.92 3.24
CA ASP A 135 10.00 12.10 4.09
C ASP A 135 10.58 11.76 5.46
N PHE A 136 10.17 10.63 6.04
CA PHE A 136 10.73 10.10 7.29
C PHE A 136 12.22 9.77 7.12
N CYS A 137 12.61 9.08 6.06
CA CYS A 137 14.01 8.74 5.79
C CYS A 137 14.86 10.00 5.59
N ARG A 138 14.35 11.00 4.87
CA ARG A 138 15.08 12.26 4.62
C ARG A 138 15.23 13.10 5.89
N SER A 139 14.21 13.15 6.72
CA SER A 139 14.12 14.14 7.80
C SER A 139 14.49 13.57 9.18
N TYR A 140 14.24 12.28 9.42
CA TYR A 140 14.39 11.67 10.75
C TYR A 140 15.67 10.85 10.90
N PHE A 141 16.22 10.29 9.81
CA PHE A 141 17.40 9.42 9.88
C PHE A 141 18.63 10.12 10.48
N MET A 142 18.78 11.43 10.22
CA MET A 142 19.84 12.22 10.82
C MET A 142 19.81 12.21 12.35
N PHE A 143 18.63 12.21 12.97
CA PHE A 143 18.49 12.15 14.43
C PHE A 143 18.72 10.75 15.01
N HIS A 144 18.62 9.73 14.15
CA HIS A 144 18.98 8.36 14.48
C HIS A 144 20.43 8.00 14.09
N GLY A 145 21.25 8.97 13.67
CA GLY A 145 22.62 8.71 13.25
C GLY A 145 22.73 7.74 12.06
N ILE A 146 21.69 7.68 11.23
CA ILE A 146 21.65 6.86 10.02
C ILE A 146 22.04 7.74 8.84
N ASP A 147 23.02 7.28 8.07
CA ASP A 147 23.43 7.94 6.84
C ASP A 147 22.47 7.59 5.69
N ALA A 148 21.69 8.58 5.24
CA ALA A 148 20.77 8.44 4.11
C ALA A 148 21.49 8.24 2.76
N HIS A 149 22.81 8.43 2.70
CA HIS A 149 23.62 8.13 1.52
C HIS A 149 24.13 6.69 1.49
N GLN A 150 23.83 5.87 2.51
CA GLN A 150 24.19 4.45 2.59
C GLN A 150 22.95 3.58 2.40
N PRO A 151 22.70 3.03 1.20
CA PRO A 151 21.51 2.23 0.93
C PRO A 151 21.35 1.05 1.89
N GLN A 152 22.44 0.41 2.31
CA GLN A 152 22.40 -0.74 3.21
C GLN A 152 21.77 -0.37 4.56
N SER A 153 22.04 0.83 5.06
CA SER A 153 21.48 1.33 6.32
C SER A 153 19.98 1.60 6.20
N ILE A 154 19.53 2.06 5.03
CA ILE A 154 18.11 2.28 4.73
C ILE A 154 17.38 0.94 4.62
N PHE A 155 17.84 0.07 3.72
CA PHE A 155 17.18 -1.21 3.42
C PHE A 155 17.18 -2.19 4.59
N LYS A 156 18.07 -2.01 5.58
CA LYS A 156 18.06 -2.82 6.81
C LYS A 156 16.79 -2.65 7.62
N TYR A 157 16.26 -1.42 7.72
CA TYR A 157 15.11 -1.10 8.58
C TYR A 157 13.82 -0.92 7.78
N LEU A 158 13.95 -0.61 6.48
CA LEU A 158 12.83 -0.30 5.59
C LEU A 158 11.70 -1.35 5.61
N PRO A 159 11.93 -2.68 5.66
CA PRO A 159 10.82 -3.63 5.66
C PRO A 159 9.84 -3.45 6.82
N ILE A 160 10.34 -3.23 8.04
CA ILE A 160 9.50 -3.05 9.23
C ILE A 160 8.85 -1.67 9.25
N LEU A 161 9.60 -0.63 8.88
CA LEU A 161 9.07 0.73 8.78
C LEU A 161 7.96 0.79 7.73
N SER A 162 8.22 0.24 6.54
CA SER A 162 7.25 0.20 5.44
C SER A 162 6.01 -0.60 5.80
N PHE A 163 6.17 -1.78 6.41
CA PHE A 163 5.05 -2.57 6.90
C PHE A 163 4.20 -1.79 7.90
N THR A 164 4.83 -1.16 8.88
CA THR A 164 4.12 -0.41 9.93
C THR A 164 3.37 0.79 9.37
N GLU A 165 4.05 1.62 8.57
CA GLU A 165 3.45 2.80 7.95
C GLU A 165 2.31 2.43 7.01
N SER A 166 2.49 1.40 6.18
CA SER A 166 1.44 0.92 5.29
C SER A 166 0.23 0.41 6.05
N PHE A 167 0.43 -0.19 7.23
CA PHE A 167 -0.67 -0.62 8.08
C PHE A 167 -1.41 0.57 8.69
N ILE A 168 -0.69 1.56 9.20
CA ILE A 168 -1.27 2.80 9.75
C ILE A 168 -2.07 3.54 8.66
N TYR A 169 -1.49 3.73 7.48
CA TYR A 169 -2.15 4.38 6.34
C TYR A 169 -3.48 3.71 5.96
N GLN A 170 -3.53 2.37 5.97
CA GLN A 170 -4.80 1.68 5.72
C GLN A 170 -5.86 2.00 6.78
N LEU A 171 -5.46 2.10 8.05
CA LEU A 171 -6.37 2.49 9.13
C LEU A 171 -6.81 3.95 9.00
N ASP A 172 -5.93 4.85 8.59
CA ASP A 172 -6.27 6.25 8.27
C ASP A 172 -7.33 6.30 7.16
N LYS A 173 -7.10 5.57 6.06
CA LYS A 173 -8.08 5.47 4.97
C LYS A 173 -9.40 4.89 5.44
N LEU A 174 -9.40 3.90 6.34
CA LEU A 174 -10.63 3.39 6.95
C LEU A 174 -11.31 4.43 7.84
N ASN A 175 -10.53 5.25 8.54
CA ASN A 175 -11.04 6.32 9.39
C ASN A 175 -11.68 7.47 8.57
N GLU A 176 -10.99 7.95 7.53
CA GLU A 176 -11.52 8.96 6.59
C GLU A 176 -12.82 8.52 5.94
N LYS A 177 -12.90 7.22 5.63
CA LYS A 177 -14.10 6.59 5.12
C LYS A 177 -15.27 6.83 6.10
N PHE A 178 -15.14 6.59 7.40
CA PHE A 178 -16.21 6.87 8.37
C PHE A 178 -16.69 8.34 8.41
N LEU A 179 -15.90 9.29 7.91
CA LEU A 179 -16.29 10.71 7.81
C LEU A 179 -17.27 11.00 6.68
N ARG A 180 -17.40 10.10 5.68
CA ARG A 180 -18.26 10.35 4.51
C ARG A 180 -19.74 10.11 4.84
N PRO A 181 -20.66 11.04 4.50
CA PRO A 181 -22.09 10.95 4.85
C PRO A 181 -22.81 9.67 4.36
N SER A 182 -22.31 9.05 3.28
CA SER A 182 -22.88 7.83 2.69
C SER A 182 -22.64 6.56 3.51
N TRP A 183 -21.79 6.60 4.55
CA TRP A 183 -21.47 5.40 5.34
C TRP A 183 -22.49 5.02 6.40
N ARG A 184 -23.56 5.81 6.59
CA ARG A 184 -24.66 5.41 7.50
C ARG A 184 -25.34 4.10 7.10
N GLN A 185 -25.12 3.61 5.88
CA GLN A 185 -25.62 2.31 5.45
C GLN A 185 -24.85 1.80 4.24
N ASN A 186 -23.61 1.35 4.43
CA ASN A 186 -22.98 0.34 3.55
C ASN A 186 -21.67 -0.16 4.17
N THR A 187 -21.76 -1.35 4.75
CA THR A 187 -20.65 -2.15 5.27
C THR A 187 -19.46 -2.14 4.29
N ILE A 188 -18.26 -1.78 4.76
CA ILE A 188 -17.03 -2.15 4.05
C ILE A 188 -16.97 -3.67 4.08
N LEU A 189 -17.26 -4.28 2.94
CA LEU A 189 -16.89 -5.65 2.69
C LEU A 189 -15.42 -5.64 2.29
N CYS A 190 -14.54 -5.81 3.27
CA CYS A 190 -13.44 -6.73 3.02
C CYS A 190 -14.11 -8.10 2.92
N ASN A 191 -14.19 -8.61 1.69
CA ASN A 191 -14.80 -9.87 1.28
C ASN A 191 -16.33 -9.91 1.32
N LYS A 192 -16.97 -9.75 0.15
CA LYS A 192 -18.31 -10.30 -0.09
C LYS A 192 -18.16 -11.67 -0.75
N PRO A 193 -18.43 -12.78 -0.04
CA PRO A 193 -18.60 -14.08 -0.66
C PRO A 193 -19.98 -14.08 -1.35
N CYS A 194 -20.00 -14.07 -2.67
CA CYS A 194 -21.24 -14.28 -3.41
C CYS A 194 -21.43 -15.77 -3.68
N GLY A 195 -21.99 -16.43 -2.66
CA GLY A 195 -23.04 -17.45 -2.75
C GLY A 195 -22.82 -18.71 -3.59
N GLY A 196 -22.63 -19.83 -2.90
CA GLY A 196 -22.88 -21.16 -3.46
C GLY A 196 -22.38 -22.31 -2.61
N GLY A 197 -23.01 -22.55 -1.45
CA GLY A 197 -22.92 -23.84 -0.75
C GLY A 197 -21.79 -23.97 0.28
N ASP A 198 -22.19 -23.80 1.53
CA ASP A 198 -21.68 -24.41 2.76
C ASP A 198 -20.23 -24.12 3.24
N GLN A 199 -20.19 -23.55 4.45
CA GLN A 199 -19.03 -23.31 5.33
C GLN A 199 -18.04 -22.20 4.96
N SER A 200 -18.54 -20.99 4.64
CA SER A 200 -17.70 -19.77 4.71
C SER A 200 -17.75 -19.16 6.12
N LEU A 201 -16.62 -19.16 6.81
CA LEU A 201 -16.44 -18.45 8.08
C LEU A 201 -16.69 -16.95 7.87
N PRO A 202 -17.54 -16.30 8.69
CA PRO A 202 -17.88 -14.90 8.50
C PRO A 202 -16.67 -14.02 8.87
N LEU A 203 -15.97 -13.51 7.87
CA LEU A 203 -15.01 -12.43 8.02
C LEU A 203 -15.78 -11.17 8.38
N LYS A 204 -15.62 -10.72 9.63
CA LYS A 204 -16.27 -9.53 10.15
C LYS A 204 -15.60 -8.29 9.53
N PRO A 205 -16.36 -7.25 9.19
CA PRO A 205 -15.78 -5.95 8.90
C PRO A 205 -14.91 -5.54 10.11
N VAL A 206 -13.66 -5.15 9.85
CA VAL A 206 -12.81 -4.50 10.86
C VAL A 206 -13.49 -3.18 11.19
N SER A 207 -14.29 -3.20 12.24
CA SER A 207 -14.70 -1.97 12.89
C SER A 207 -13.42 -1.38 13.49
N ILE A 208 -13.16 -0.08 13.29
CA ILE A 208 -12.23 0.70 14.13
C ILE A 208 -12.86 0.75 15.53
N THR A 209 -12.89 -0.42 16.17
CA THR A 209 -13.20 -0.67 17.57
C THR A 209 -11.90 -0.62 18.33
N SER A 210 -11.97 -0.75 19.65
CA SER A 210 -10.86 -0.55 20.60
C SER A 210 -9.54 -1.28 20.30
N ASP A 211 -9.51 -2.21 19.33
CA ASP A 211 -8.37 -3.02 18.97
C ASP A 211 -7.95 -2.89 17.48
N ALA A 212 -8.03 -1.69 16.92
CA ALA A 212 -7.63 -1.45 15.52
C ALA A 212 -6.16 -1.85 15.23
N PHE A 213 -5.29 -1.68 16.22
CA PHE A 213 -3.87 -2.01 16.13
C PHE A 213 -3.53 -3.44 16.56
N GLY A 214 -4.48 -4.24 17.06
CA GLY A 214 -4.22 -5.58 17.60
C GLY A 214 -3.35 -6.47 16.71
N PRO A 215 -3.65 -6.60 15.41
CA PRO A 215 -2.82 -7.39 14.49
C PRO A 215 -1.37 -6.87 14.38
N LEU A 216 -1.17 -5.55 14.32
CA LEU A 216 0.16 -4.95 14.24
C LEU A 216 0.92 -5.11 15.57
N VAL A 217 0.23 -4.90 16.71
CA VAL A 217 0.77 -5.09 18.05
C VAL A 217 1.28 -6.52 18.21
N ASN A 218 0.50 -7.52 17.81
CA ASN A 218 0.91 -8.93 17.87
C ASN A 218 2.18 -9.20 17.06
N ILE A 219 2.30 -8.66 15.85
CA ILE A 219 3.49 -8.85 15.01
C ILE A 219 4.72 -8.18 15.62
N LEU A 220 4.58 -6.95 16.10
CA LEU A 220 5.68 -6.24 16.73
C LEU A 220 6.14 -6.91 18.02
N ASP A 221 5.21 -7.48 18.81
CA ASP A 221 5.52 -8.24 20.03
C ASP A 221 6.29 -9.53 19.70
N LEU A 222 5.81 -10.29 18.71
CA LEU A 222 6.47 -11.51 18.24
C LEU A 222 7.90 -11.26 17.73
N GLN A 223 8.18 -10.07 17.21
CA GLN A 223 9.50 -9.65 16.76
C GLN A 223 10.35 -9.00 17.88
N GLY A 224 9.82 -8.87 19.09
CA GLY A 224 10.50 -8.21 20.21
C GLY A 224 10.69 -6.70 20.03
N LEU A 225 9.86 -6.08 19.19
CA LEU A 225 9.91 -4.66 18.85
C LEU A 225 8.87 -3.81 19.60
N LEU A 226 7.84 -4.45 20.16
CA LEU A 226 6.81 -3.74 20.90
C LEU A 226 7.35 -3.18 22.23
N THR A 227 7.00 -1.93 22.52
CA THR A 227 7.31 -1.27 23.81
C THR A 227 6.10 -0.53 24.33
N ASP A 228 6.08 -0.25 25.64
CA ASP A 228 5.02 0.53 26.28
C ASP A 228 4.80 1.89 25.60
N ARG A 229 5.88 2.52 25.12
CA ARG A 229 5.82 3.79 24.39
C ARG A 229 5.15 3.64 23.03
N ILE A 230 5.50 2.62 22.25
CA ILE A 230 4.85 2.33 20.97
C ILE A 230 3.36 2.05 21.19
N SER A 231 3.02 1.28 22.23
CA SER A 231 1.62 1.03 22.60
C SER A 231 0.87 2.31 23.01
N GLU A 232 1.52 3.26 23.70
CA GLU A 232 0.90 4.56 23.99
C GLU A 232 0.68 5.39 22.72
N GLU A 233 1.62 5.38 21.78
CA GLU A 233 1.43 6.11 20.52
C GLU A 233 0.28 5.52 19.67
N PHE A 234 0.11 4.19 19.66
CA PHE A 234 -1.10 3.60 19.06
C PHE A 234 -2.39 4.03 19.77
N ARG A 235 -2.39 4.12 21.10
CA ARG A 235 -3.54 4.69 21.85
C ARG A 235 -3.76 6.16 21.50
N ASN A 236 -2.70 6.93 21.27
CA ASN A 236 -2.77 8.31 20.84
C ASN A 236 -3.36 8.44 19.42
N GLY A 237 -2.98 7.56 18.48
CA GLY A 237 -3.60 7.49 17.16
C GLY A 237 -5.10 7.21 17.21
N ILE A 238 -5.55 6.28 18.06
CA ILE A 238 -6.98 6.03 18.27
C ILE A 238 -7.70 7.27 18.83
N LYS A 239 -7.08 7.98 19.79
CA LYS A 239 -7.61 9.25 20.33
C LYS A 239 -7.67 10.33 19.25
N TYR A 240 -6.64 10.44 18.40
CA TYR A 240 -6.58 11.37 17.27
C TYR A 240 -7.75 11.13 16.32
N TRP A 241 -7.92 9.90 15.81
CA TRP A 241 -9.03 9.57 14.90
C TRP A 241 -10.39 9.87 15.52
N SER A 242 -10.57 9.67 16.83
CA SER A 242 -11.80 10.06 17.52
C SER A 242 -12.02 11.57 17.53
N LEU A 243 -10.98 12.36 17.73
CA LEU A 243 -11.05 13.83 17.68
C LEU A 243 -11.31 14.30 16.25
N GLU A 244 -10.62 13.75 15.26
CA GLU A 244 -10.83 14.09 13.85
C GLU A 244 -12.28 13.87 13.44
N ARG A 245 -12.84 12.69 13.75
CA ARG A 245 -14.28 12.41 13.53
C ARG A 245 -15.19 13.40 14.25
N LYS A 246 -14.88 13.77 15.49
CA LYS A 246 -15.67 14.76 16.24
C LYS A 246 -15.62 16.13 15.57
N LEU A 247 -14.44 16.60 15.20
CA LEU A 247 -14.19 17.90 14.60
C LEU A 247 -14.84 18.00 13.21
N CYS A 248 -14.60 17.02 12.33
CA CYS A 248 -15.21 16.98 11.01
C CYS A 248 -16.74 16.93 11.06
N ASN A 249 -17.33 16.15 11.98
CA ASN A 249 -18.78 16.11 12.16
C ASN A 249 -19.34 17.45 12.66
N ALA A 250 -18.64 18.13 13.57
CA ALA A 250 -19.04 19.46 14.04
C ALA A 250 -19.02 20.48 12.89
N LEU A 251 -17.95 20.46 12.07
CA LEU A 251 -17.83 21.32 10.89
C LEU A 251 -18.95 21.04 9.86
N ALA A 252 -19.19 19.78 9.52
CA ALA A 252 -20.25 19.38 8.60
C ALA A 252 -21.65 19.79 9.09
N SER A 253 -21.86 19.77 10.41
CA SER A 253 -23.11 20.15 11.06
C SER A 253 -23.21 21.65 11.38
N LYS A 254 -22.20 22.46 11.02
CA LYS A 254 -22.07 23.89 11.34
C LYS A 254 -22.20 24.19 12.85
N LEU A 255 -21.72 23.26 13.68
CA LEU A 255 -21.64 23.42 15.13
C LEU A 255 -20.35 24.15 15.51
N GLN A 256 -20.32 24.74 16.72
CA GLN A 256 -19.11 25.33 17.26
C GLN A 256 -18.06 24.24 17.51
N VAL A 257 -16.83 24.53 17.06
CA VAL A 257 -15.67 23.67 17.27
C VAL A 257 -14.91 24.16 18.50
N SER A 258 -14.51 23.24 19.38
CA SER A 258 -13.71 23.58 20.54
C SER A 258 -12.24 23.76 20.15
N VAL A 259 -11.66 24.91 20.48
CA VAL A 259 -10.21 25.16 20.31
C VAL A 259 -9.38 24.12 21.08
N THR A 260 -9.84 23.66 22.25
CA THR A 260 -9.13 22.64 23.02
C THR A 260 -9.05 21.31 22.28
N ASP A 261 -10.12 20.93 21.57
CA ASP A 261 -10.15 19.69 20.79
C ASP A 261 -9.24 19.81 19.56
N VAL A 262 -9.22 20.97 18.90
CA VAL A 262 -8.32 21.25 17.76
C VAL A 262 -6.86 21.18 18.20
N MET A 263 -6.50 21.90 19.27
CA MET A 263 -5.13 21.88 19.80
C MET A 263 -4.71 20.46 20.20
N ARG A 264 -5.63 19.68 20.77
CA ARG A 264 -5.35 18.29 21.12
C ARG A 264 -5.21 17.38 19.90
N ALA A 265 -5.99 17.60 18.85
CA ALA A 265 -5.89 16.85 17.61
C ALA A 265 -4.53 17.09 16.94
N ILE A 266 -4.09 18.35 16.83
CA ILE A 266 -2.78 18.70 16.26
C ILE A 266 -1.65 17.97 17.01
N GLN A 267 -1.65 17.99 18.34
CA GLN A 267 -0.65 17.28 19.16
C GLN A 267 -0.61 15.75 18.96
N LEU A 268 -1.70 15.16 18.46
CA LEU A 268 -1.83 13.72 18.30
C LEU A 268 -1.72 13.28 16.82
N LYS A 269 -1.70 14.21 15.88
CA LYS A 269 -1.78 13.95 14.43
C LYS A 269 -0.60 13.11 13.93
N SER A 270 0.63 13.51 14.28
CA SER A 270 1.87 12.87 13.82
C SER A 270 2.29 11.67 14.70
N PHE A 271 1.34 10.84 15.15
CA PHE A 271 1.66 9.66 15.98
C PHE A 271 2.39 8.57 15.19
N ASP A 272 2.13 8.48 13.89
CA ASP A 272 2.78 7.62 12.91
C ASP A 272 4.30 7.85 12.88
N TYR A 273 4.74 9.10 12.72
CA TYR A 273 6.17 9.48 12.76
C TYR A 273 6.84 9.12 14.08
N ARG A 274 6.13 9.30 15.21
CA ARG A 274 6.63 8.89 16.53
C ARG A 274 6.74 7.38 16.66
N VAL A 275 5.78 6.61 16.16
CA VAL A 275 5.87 5.14 16.10
C VAL A 275 7.08 4.71 15.27
N LEU A 276 7.27 5.29 14.08
CA LEU A 276 8.42 4.97 13.21
C LEU A 276 9.76 5.30 13.90
N SER A 277 9.85 6.44 14.58
CA SER A 277 11.05 6.83 15.34
C SER A 277 11.34 5.86 16.50
N LEU A 278 10.31 5.49 17.28
CA LEU A 278 10.45 4.54 18.37
C LEU A 278 10.85 3.14 17.86
N LEU A 279 10.26 2.68 16.77
CA LEU A 279 10.64 1.42 16.12
C LEU A 279 12.10 1.46 15.66
N LEU A 280 12.55 2.58 15.12
CA LEU A 280 13.93 2.72 14.66
C LEU A 280 14.94 2.67 15.81
N TYR A 281 14.59 3.18 17.00
CA TYR A 281 15.39 2.96 18.21
C TYR A 281 15.47 1.48 18.59
N GLN A 282 14.33 0.76 18.58
CA GLN A 282 14.28 -0.66 18.90
C GLN A 282 15.07 -1.52 17.91
N LEU A 283 14.89 -1.27 16.61
CA LEU A 283 15.60 -1.98 15.53
C LEU A 283 17.13 -1.77 15.59
N ARG A 284 17.58 -0.65 16.18
CA ARG A 284 19.01 -0.34 16.38
C ARG A 284 19.54 -0.86 17.72
N GLY A 285 18.67 -1.34 18.60
CA GLY A 285 19.05 -1.76 19.95
C GLY A 285 19.52 -0.59 20.83
N GLU A 286 19.04 0.62 20.55
CA GLU A 286 19.43 1.82 21.28
C GLU A 286 18.35 2.27 22.26
N LYS A 287 18.78 2.91 23.36
CA LYS A 287 17.84 3.58 24.26
C LYS A 287 17.24 4.79 23.55
N VAL A 288 15.94 5.00 23.75
CA VAL A 288 15.25 6.18 23.23
C VAL A 288 15.89 7.43 23.81
N ASN A 289 16.21 8.39 22.94
CA ASN A 289 16.72 9.69 23.34
C ASN A 289 15.54 10.62 23.63
N GLU A 290 15.29 10.94 24.90
CA GLU A 290 14.14 11.78 25.29
C GLU A 290 14.23 13.20 24.73
N LEU A 291 15.44 13.76 24.62
CA LEU A 291 15.60 15.09 24.02
C LEU A 291 15.19 15.09 22.55
N HIS A 292 15.50 14.01 21.83
CA HIS A 292 15.05 13.85 20.45
C HIS A 292 13.53 13.74 20.38
N MET A 293 12.89 12.91 21.21
CA MET A 293 11.43 12.78 21.21
C MET A 293 10.71 14.08 21.61
N GLU A 294 11.27 14.86 22.54
CA GLU A 294 10.75 16.19 22.90
C GLU A 294 10.88 17.18 21.73
N PHE A 295 12.03 17.18 21.05
CA PHE A 295 12.25 17.99 19.86
C PHE A 295 11.24 17.65 18.75
N LEU A 296 11.03 16.35 18.47
CA LEU A 296 10.06 15.89 17.47
C LEU A 296 8.66 16.43 17.78
N SER A 297 8.20 16.29 19.03
CA SER A 297 6.87 16.77 19.43
C SER A 297 6.67 18.28 19.17
N ILE A 298 7.71 19.10 19.30
CA ILE A 298 7.66 20.54 19.02
C ILE A 298 7.71 20.79 17.51
N SER A 299 8.61 20.10 16.81
CA SER A 299 8.78 20.22 15.35
C SER A 299 7.50 19.84 14.61
N GLU A 300 6.91 18.68 14.95
CA GLU A 300 5.65 18.19 14.42
C GLU A 300 4.55 19.23 14.62
N PHE A 301 4.38 19.75 15.84
CA PHE A 301 3.38 20.78 16.13
C PHE A 301 3.53 22.03 15.27
N LEU A 302 4.77 22.49 15.01
CA LEU A 302 5.03 23.65 14.16
C LEU A 302 4.77 23.36 12.68
N VAL A 303 5.14 22.17 12.21
CA VAL A 303 4.88 21.74 10.83
C VAL A 303 3.38 21.67 10.57
N GLU A 304 2.61 21.07 11.48
CA GLU A 304 1.16 20.97 11.34
C GLU A 304 0.47 22.34 11.32
N ILE A 305 0.93 23.28 12.15
CA ILE A 305 0.43 24.66 12.08
C ILE A 305 0.81 25.33 10.76
N SER A 306 2.03 25.09 10.27
CA SER A 306 2.52 25.67 9.02
C SER A 306 1.77 25.15 7.80
N ASP A 307 1.35 23.89 7.81
CA ASP A 307 0.58 23.29 6.71
C ASP A 307 -0.85 23.84 6.63
N ASP A 308 -1.41 24.25 7.77
CA ASP A 308 -2.77 24.80 7.88
C ASP A 308 -2.86 26.33 7.58
N LEU A 309 -1.74 27.08 7.61
CA LEU A 309 -1.68 28.54 7.41
C LEU A 309 -1.49 28.94 5.94
#